data_AF-A0A0S3ULH1-F1
#
_entry.id   AF-A0A0S3ULH1-F1
#
_cell.length_a   1.000
_cell.length_b   1.000
_cell.length_c   1.000
_cell.angle_alpha   90.00
_cell.angle_beta   90.00
_cell.angle_gamma   90.00
#
_symmetry.space_group_name_H-M   'P 1'
#
loop_
_entity.id
_entity.type
_entity.pdbx_description
1 polymer ?
#
loop_
_entity_poly.entity_id
_entity_poly.type
_entity_poly.pdbx_seq_one_letter_code
_entity_poly.pdbx_strand_id
1 'polypeptide(L)'
;MGVLDKLINRTRNNGGNSYHKTTKGFCIGIPEAEAEATTASIKLDTFFVDYLDVLKQLNNEKFIVLGRKGTGKSAIGEHILSLAKNEANMFCDFIKKEDIDIEKIVQIGKIEGIRIERGLLYKWIVLTKFVVLFAENQSLTCIKGMKYLSDFIKKSRGFINIKNYEVKEVIQQYGLSVSIEYFKRYLSASGNNNKQYKYEKAEFYKLIPDLEKVVIDILKADKDNQYILMFDDLDIGLNLNNQESIDTLTELIRTIKYYNNDIFARNGIKSKIIVFLRTDIKNILFILQICQRFFLVMKQD
;
A
#
# COMPACT_ATOMS: atom_id res chain seq x y z
N MET A 1 3.11 -29.29 -12.97
CA MET A 1 4.23 -30.07 -13.54
C MET A 1 5.23 -29.05 -14.10
N GLY A 2 6.33 -28.84 -13.38
CA GLY A 2 7.31 -27.81 -13.68
C GLY A 2 8.17 -28.19 -14.88
N VAL A 3 8.66 -27.17 -15.59
CA VAL A 3 9.52 -27.30 -16.79
C VAL A 3 10.76 -28.16 -16.53
N LEU A 4 11.20 -28.26 -15.28
CA LEU A 4 12.39 -28.98 -14.85
C LEU A 4 12.12 -30.41 -14.32
N ASP A 5 10.87 -30.82 -14.15
CA ASP A 5 10.53 -32.15 -13.60
C ASP A 5 11.01 -33.28 -14.53
N LYS A 6 11.05 -33.03 -15.84
CA LYS A 6 11.60 -33.96 -16.85
C LYS A 6 13.14 -34.09 -16.77
N LEU A 7 13.84 -33.08 -16.26
CA LEU A 7 15.30 -33.09 -16.11
C LEU A 7 15.75 -33.81 -14.83
N ILE A 8 14.98 -33.68 -13.74
CA ILE A 8 15.26 -34.33 -12.45
C ILE A 8 15.08 -35.87 -12.55
N ASN A 9 14.11 -36.33 -13.33
CA ASN A 9 13.87 -37.77 -13.48
C ASN A 9 14.91 -38.49 -14.36
N ARG A 10 15.68 -37.77 -15.20
CA ARG A 10 16.77 -38.38 -16.00
C ARG A 10 18.02 -38.69 -15.18
N THR A 11 18.26 -37.98 -14.08
CA THR A 11 19.48 -38.14 -13.27
C THR A 11 19.42 -39.30 -12.27
N ARG A 12 18.22 -39.84 -11.97
CA ARG A 12 18.05 -40.95 -11.01
C ARG A 12 18.33 -42.35 -11.59
N ASN A 13 18.43 -42.51 -12.91
CA ASN A 13 18.57 -43.82 -13.55
C ASN A 13 20.02 -44.28 -13.81
N ASN A 14 21.04 -43.48 -13.49
CA ASN A 14 22.43 -43.89 -13.66
C ASN A 14 23.04 -44.24 -12.30
N GLY A 15 22.99 -45.53 -11.97
CA GLY A 15 23.72 -46.12 -10.85
C GLY A 15 25.23 -46.10 -11.09
N GLY A 16 25.97 -45.60 -10.12
CA GLY A 16 27.42 -45.62 -10.12
C GLY A 16 27.98 -44.81 -8.96
N ASN A 17 28.70 -45.50 -8.06
CA ASN A 17 29.41 -44.93 -6.92
C ASN A 17 30.19 -43.66 -7.31
N SER A 18 29.86 -42.51 -6.73
CA SER A 18 30.63 -41.29 -6.90
C SER A 18 30.43 -40.40 -5.68
N TYR A 19 31.54 -39.92 -5.12
CA TYR A 19 31.59 -38.89 -4.09
C TYR A 19 30.56 -37.81 -4.37
N HIS A 20 29.59 -37.64 -3.47
CA HIS A 20 28.58 -36.59 -3.59
C HIS A 20 29.26 -35.22 -3.47
N LYS A 21 29.71 -34.65 -4.60
CA LYS A 21 29.91 -33.21 -4.74
C LYS A 21 28.54 -32.56 -4.63
N THR A 22 28.15 -32.22 -3.41
CA THR A 22 26.88 -31.54 -3.18
C THR A 22 27.05 -30.05 -3.45
N THR A 23 26.13 -29.43 -4.17
CA THR A 23 25.95 -27.97 -4.20
C THR A 23 25.31 -27.44 -2.91
N LYS A 24 25.50 -28.14 -1.78
CA LYS A 24 24.99 -27.74 -0.46
C LYS A 24 25.78 -26.50 -0.04
N GLY A 25 25.19 -25.32 -0.22
CA GLY A 25 25.85 -24.02 -0.11
C GLY A 25 25.83 -23.18 -1.40
N PHE A 26 25.31 -23.71 -2.51
CA PHE A 26 25.08 -22.95 -3.73
C PHE A 26 23.73 -22.22 -3.61
N CYS A 27 23.77 -20.93 -3.23
CA CYS A 27 22.61 -20.06 -3.29
C CYS A 27 22.31 -19.75 -4.76
N ILE A 28 21.37 -20.48 -5.33
CA ILE A 28 20.67 -20.03 -6.55
C ILE A 28 19.76 -18.91 -6.09
N GLY A 29 20.23 -17.67 -6.26
CA GLY A 29 19.61 -16.49 -5.69
C GLY A 29 18.17 -16.31 -6.14
N ILE A 30 17.30 -16.01 -5.18
CA ILE A 30 16.01 -15.41 -5.47
C ILE A 30 16.29 -13.91 -5.66
N PRO A 31 16.03 -13.32 -6.84
CA PRO A 31 16.60 -12.03 -7.21
C PRO A 31 16.02 -10.83 -6.45
N GLU A 32 14.94 -11.01 -5.68
CA GLU A 32 14.17 -9.91 -5.08
C GLU A 32 13.73 -10.25 -3.65
N ALA A 33 13.77 -9.25 -2.76
CA ALA A 33 13.43 -9.42 -1.35
C ALA A 33 11.98 -9.90 -1.13
N GLU A 34 11.04 -9.49 -1.99
CA GLU A 34 9.66 -9.97 -1.97
C GLU A 34 9.58 -11.46 -2.30
N ALA A 35 10.28 -11.88 -3.35
CA ALA A 35 10.33 -13.28 -3.74
C ALA A 35 11.06 -14.13 -2.69
N GLU A 36 12.07 -13.56 -2.01
CA GLU A 36 12.75 -14.19 -0.88
C GLU A 36 11.81 -14.34 0.33
N ALA A 37 11.09 -13.27 0.72
CA ALA A 37 10.11 -13.32 1.80
C ALA A 37 9.00 -14.35 1.57
N THR A 38 8.62 -14.56 0.31
CA THR A 38 7.51 -15.45 -0.06
C THR A 38 7.94 -16.90 -0.33
N THR A 39 9.14 -17.11 -0.87
CA THR A 39 9.55 -18.40 -1.48
C THR A 39 10.74 -19.06 -0.80
N ALA A 40 11.49 -18.32 0.03
CA ALA A 40 12.67 -18.88 0.69
C ALA A 40 12.29 -19.83 1.83
N SER A 41 13.07 -20.91 1.97
CA SER A 41 12.96 -21.85 3.09
C SER A 41 13.44 -21.25 4.42
N ILE A 42 14.16 -20.12 4.37
CA ILE A 42 14.65 -19.38 5.54
C ILE A 42 14.02 -17.99 5.49
N LYS A 43 13.46 -17.53 6.61
CA LYS A 43 12.78 -16.23 6.70
C LYS A 43 13.78 -15.08 6.54
N LEU A 44 13.42 -14.07 5.74
CA LEU A 44 14.17 -12.83 5.54
C LEU A 44 14.63 -12.19 6.87
N ASP A 45 13.80 -12.24 7.91
CA ASP A 45 14.09 -11.73 9.24
C ASP A 45 15.35 -12.31 9.89
N THR A 46 15.76 -13.52 9.48
CA THR A 46 16.96 -14.18 10.02
C THR A 46 18.24 -13.49 9.55
N PHE A 47 18.19 -12.75 8.45
CA PHE A 47 19.34 -12.10 7.82
C PHE A 47 19.20 -10.58 7.70
N PHE A 48 18.01 -10.03 7.93
CA PHE A 48 17.80 -8.59 7.89
C PHE A 48 18.53 -7.90 9.04
N VAL A 49 19.39 -6.96 8.70
CA VAL A 49 20.10 -6.10 9.66
C VAL A 49 19.91 -4.65 9.23
N ASP A 50 19.31 -3.85 10.11
CA ASP A 50 19.08 -2.42 9.87
C ASP A 50 20.36 -1.60 10.16
N TYR A 51 21.35 -1.72 9.29
CA TYR A 51 22.64 -1.02 9.45
C TYR A 51 22.54 0.51 9.48
N LEU A 52 21.45 1.08 8.97
CA LEU A 52 21.27 2.53 8.81
C LEU A 52 20.26 3.12 9.81
N ASP A 53 19.82 2.35 10.81
CA ASP A 53 18.79 2.74 11.77
C ASP A 53 17.53 3.31 11.09
N VAL A 54 17.16 2.76 9.93
CA VAL A 54 16.04 3.22 9.13
C VAL A 54 14.74 3.11 9.91
N LEU A 55 14.52 2.00 10.62
CA LEU A 55 13.31 1.76 11.40
C LEU A 55 13.15 2.79 12.52
N LYS A 56 14.24 3.10 13.23
CA LYS A 56 14.25 4.12 14.28
C LYS A 56 13.95 5.51 13.72
N GLN A 57 14.46 5.83 12.55
CA GLN A 57 14.19 7.10 11.88
C GLN A 57 12.75 7.18 11.35
N LEU A 58 12.19 6.05 10.89
CA LEU A 58 10.79 5.92 10.49
C LEU A 58 9.82 6.00 11.67
N ASN A 59 10.24 5.82 12.92
CA ASN A 59 9.39 6.07 14.08
C ASN A 59 9.12 7.57 14.33
N ASN A 60 9.93 8.47 13.78
CA ASN A 60 9.83 9.91 14.03
C ASN A 60 9.10 10.64 12.91
N GLU A 61 9.60 11.78 12.41
CA GLU A 61 8.96 12.59 11.38
C GLU A 61 9.17 12.06 9.96
N LYS A 62 10.16 11.19 9.73
CA LYS A 62 10.54 10.75 8.38
C LYS A 62 9.60 9.67 7.86
N PHE A 63 9.19 9.78 6.60
CA PHE A 63 8.26 8.83 5.98
C PHE A 63 8.59 8.51 4.52
N ILE A 64 9.69 9.04 3.99
CA ILE A 64 10.16 8.76 2.62
C ILE A 64 11.53 8.10 2.69
N VAL A 65 11.63 6.90 2.11
CA VAL A 65 12.86 6.12 1.98
C VAL A 65 13.32 6.15 0.52
N LEU A 66 14.48 6.75 0.28
CA LEU A 66 15.08 6.88 -1.04
C LEU A 66 16.24 5.89 -1.21
N GLY A 67 16.26 5.15 -2.32
CA GLY A 67 17.36 4.22 -2.64
C GLY A 67 17.36 3.75 -4.10
N ARG A 68 18.53 3.47 -4.68
CA ARG A 68 18.65 2.88 -6.04
C ARG A 68 17.97 1.50 -6.12
N LYS A 69 17.75 0.97 -7.33
CA LYS A 69 17.30 -0.43 -7.48
C LYS A 69 18.33 -1.37 -6.83
N GLY A 70 17.85 -2.35 -6.06
CA GLY A 70 18.71 -3.29 -5.33
C GLY A 70 19.27 -2.80 -4.00
N THR A 71 18.87 -1.62 -3.50
CA THR A 71 19.33 -1.08 -2.19
C THR A 71 18.55 -1.61 -0.98
N GLY A 72 17.64 -2.57 -1.17
CA GLY A 72 16.90 -3.19 -0.07
C GLY A 72 15.69 -2.40 0.46
N LYS A 73 15.16 -1.42 -0.29
CA LYS A 73 13.92 -0.71 0.10
C LYS A 73 12.76 -1.67 0.40
N SER A 74 12.48 -2.59 -0.53
CA SER A 74 11.43 -3.59 -0.35
C SER A 74 11.78 -4.57 0.77
N ALA A 75 13.06 -4.84 1.05
CA ALA A 75 13.47 -5.65 2.21
C ALA A 75 13.10 -4.98 3.54
N ILE A 76 13.24 -3.65 3.65
CA ILE A 76 12.78 -2.89 4.82
C ILE A 76 11.26 -3.03 4.97
N GLY A 77 10.50 -2.85 3.89
CA GLY A 77 9.05 -3.00 3.92
C GLY A 77 8.60 -4.41 4.31
N GLU A 78 9.21 -5.45 3.71
CA GLU A 78 8.93 -6.85 4.05
C GLU A 78 9.29 -7.18 5.50
N HIS A 79 10.37 -6.60 6.02
CA HIS A 79 10.71 -6.76 7.42
C HIS A 79 9.67 -6.11 8.34
N ILE A 80 9.19 -4.89 8.03
CA ILE A 80 8.07 -4.25 8.75
C ILE A 80 6.82 -5.15 8.72
N LEU A 81 6.51 -5.73 7.57
CA LEU A 81 5.38 -6.66 7.40
C LEU A 81 5.55 -7.93 8.23
N SER A 82 6.76 -8.46 8.31
CA SER A 82 7.05 -9.64 9.10
C SER A 82 6.97 -9.37 10.61
N LEU A 83 7.45 -8.20 11.06
CA LEU A 83 7.27 -7.74 12.44
C LEU A 83 5.78 -7.64 12.80
N ALA A 84 4.97 -7.03 11.91
CA ALA A 84 3.53 -6.93 12.11
C ALA A 84 2.83 -8.29 12.21
N LYS A 85 3.27 -9.31 11.45
CA LYS A 85 2.73 -10.68 11.56
C LYS A 85 3.03 -11.34 12.92
N ASN A 86 4.08 -10.90 13.61
CA ASN A 86 4.48 -11.43 14.92
C ASN A 86 3.93 -10.59 16.09
N GLU A 87 3.44 -9.36 15.84
CA GLU A 87 2.90 -8.45 16.84
C GLU A 87 1.40 -8.25 16.69
N ALA A 88 0.62 -8.66 17.70
CA ALA A 88 -0.86 -8.60 17.66
C ALA A 88 -1.43 -7.18 17.50
N ASN A 89 -0.64 -6.15 17.82
CA ASN A 89 -1.08 -4.75 17.84
C ASN A 89 -0.55 -3.94 16.64
N MET A 90 0.06 -4.59 15.65
CA MET A 90 0.65 -3.91 14.50
C MET A 90 0.03 -4.44 13.21
N PHE A 91 -0.58 -3.54 12.45
CA PHE A 91 -1.27 -3.86 11.20
C PHE A 91 -0.62 -3.08 10.07
N CYS A 92 -0.21 -3.78 9.01
CA CYS A 92 0.37 -3.10 7.86
C CYS A 92 0.09 -3.80 6.55
N ASP A 93 0.06 -3.00 5.47
CA ASP A 93 -0.19 -3.48 4.12
C ASP A 93 0.58 -2.63 3.10
N PHE A 94 0.85 -3.26 1.94
CA PHE A 94 1.45 -2.60 0.80
C PHE A 94 0.40 -2.00 -0.14
N ILE A 95 0.81 -0.92 -0.80
CA ILE A 95 0.10 -0.30 -1.91
C ILE A 95 1.09 -0.23 -3.06
N LYS A 96 0.98 -1.16 -4.00
CA LYS A 96 1.85 -1.24 -5.18
C LYS A 96 1.20 -0.59 -6.37
N LYS A 97 2.00 -0.13 -7.34
CA LYS A 97 1.49 0.41 -8.61
C LYS A 97 0.66 -0.63 -9.38
N GLU A 98 1.02 -1.90 -9.29
CA GLU A 98 0.31 -2.99 -9.97
C GLU A 98 -1.14 -3.16 -9.47
N ASP A 99 -1.38 -2.83 -8.20
CA ASP A 99 -2.71 -2.90 -7.61
C ASP A 99 -3.60 -1.73 -8.05
N ILE A 100 -2.99 -0.58 -8.39
CA ILE A 100 -3.68 0.68 -8.62
C ILE A 100 -2.97 1.54 -9.69
N ASP A 101 -3.47 1.47 -10.92
CA ASP A 101 -3.03 2.34 -12.02
C ASP A 101 -3.83 3.65 -12.08
N ILE A 102 -3.38 4.65 -11.31
CA ILE A 102 -3.99 5.99 -11.25
C ILE A 102 -4.03 6.67 -12.61
N GLU A 103 -2.95 6.57 -13.38
CA GLU A 103 -2.84 7.25 -14.68
C GLU A 103 -3.90 6.70 -15.64
N LYS A 104 -4.07 5.39 -15.66
CA LYS A 104 -5.11 4.72 -16.44
C LYS A 104 -6.52 5.09 -15.98
N ILE A 105 -6.78 5.15 -14.67
CA ILE A 105 -8.10 5.56 -14.15
C ILE A 105 -8.43 6.99 -14.60
N VAL A 106 -7.47 7.92 -14.49
CA VAL A 106 -7.65 9.31 -14.94
C VAL A 106 -7.85 9.39 -16.46
N GLN A 107 -7.11 8.61 -17.24
CA GLN A 107 -7.24 8.55 -18.70
C GLN A 107 -8.61 8.01 -19.12
N ILE A 108 -9.07 6.91 -18.52
CA ILE A 108 -10.40 6.36 -18.80
C ILE A 108 -11.48 7.37 -18.41
N GLY A 109 -11.35 8.02 -17.25
CA GLY A 109 -12.23 9.12 -16.85
C GLY A 109 -12.31 10.21 -17.91
N LYS A 110 -11.15 10.68 -18.43
CA LYS A 110 -11.10 11.68 -19.50
C LYS A 110 -11.83 11.22 -20.77
N ILE A 111 -11.66 9.96 -21.18
CA ILE A 111 -12.32 9.38 -22.37
C ILE A 111 -13.85 9.39 -22.18
N GLU A 112 -14.33 9.07 -20.99
CA GLU A 112 -15.75 9.09 -20.62
C GLU A 112 -16.28 10.50 -20.28
N GLY A 113 -15.46 11.55 -20.47
CA GLY A 113 -15.84 12.95 -20.20
C GLY A 113 -15.85 13.34 -18.72
N ILE A 114 -15.32 12.50 -17.83
CA ILE A 114 -15.28 12.71 -16.38
C ILE A 114 -13.89 13.17 -15.95
N ARG A 115 -13.81 14.37 -15.35
CA ARG A 115 -12.56 14.88 -14.79
C ARG A 115 -12.34 14.31 -13.39
N ILE A 116 -11.35 13.43 -13.26
CA ILE A 116 -10.95 12.83 -11.98
C ILE A 116 -9.69 13.51 -11.47
N GLU A 117 -9.75 14.04 -10.24
CA GLU A 117 -8.59 14.63 -9.59
C GLU A 117 -7.74 13.55 -8.91
N ARG A 118 -6.44 13.54 -9.21
CA ARG A 118 -5.47 12.56 -8.69
C ARG A 118 -5.41 12.57 -7.15
N GLY A 119 -5.45 13.75 -6.54
CA GLY A 119 -5.45 13.87 -5.08
C GLY A 119 -6.67 13.20 -4.43
N LEU A 120 -7.85 13.29 -5.05
CA LEU A 120 -9.06 12.62 -4.55
C LEU A 120 -8.94 11.10 -4.67
N LEU A 121 -8.34 10.59 -5.75
CA LEU A 121 -8.05 9.16 -5.88
C LEU A 121 -7.09 8.67 -4.81
N TYR A 122 -5.97 9.37 -4.58
CA TYR A 122 -5.03 8.98 -3.53
C TYR A 122 -5.65 9.00 -2.14
N LYS A 123 -6.45 10.02 -1.82
CA LYS A 123 -7.21 10.03 -0.56
C LYS A 123 -8.12 8.82 -0.45
N TRP A 124 -8.89 8.53 -1.50
CA TRP A 124 -9.78 7.38 -1.53
C TRP A 124 -9.04 6.05 -1.27
N ILE A 125 -7.90 5.86 -1.93
CA ILE A 125 -7.08 4.65 -1.79
C ILE A 125 -6.54 4.50 -0.37
N VAL A 126 -5.95 5.56 0.18
CA VAL A 126 -5.41 5.55 1.55
C VAL A 126 -6.52 5.20 2.54
N LEU A 127 -7.67 5.86 2.45
CA LEU A 127 -8.78 5.65 3.37
C LEU A 127 -9.34 4.23 3.28
N THR A 128 -9.56 3.72 2.06
CA THR A 128 -10.08 2.38 1.86
C THR A 128 -9.10 1.29 2.31
N LYS A 129 -7.79 1.50 2.13
CA LYS A 129 -6.74 0.60 2.65
C LYS A 129 -6.70 0.59 4.18
N PHE A 130 -6.85 1.73 4.85
CA PHE A 130 -7.02 1.74 6.31
C PHE A 130 -8.24 0.94 6.77
N VAL A 131 -9.37 1.07 6.06
CA VAL A 131 -10.57 0.27 6.39
C VAL A 131 -10.32 -1.24 6.23
N VAL A 132 -9.52 -1.64 5.24
CA VAL A 132 -9.09 -3.05 5.10
C VAL A 132 -8.30 -3.50 6.32
N LEU A 133 -7.31 -2.70 6.76
CA LEU A 133 -6.54 -3.00 7.98
C LEU A 133 -7.42 -3.06 9.24
N PHE A 134 -8.43 -2.20 9.35
CA PHE A 134 -9.37 -2.24 10.47
C PHE A 134 -10.20 -3.52 10.51
N ALA A 135 -10.47 -4.12 9.35
CA ALA A 135 -11.20 -5.38 9.28
C ALA A 135 -10.36 -6.58 9.76
N GLU A 136 -9.02 -6.45 9.77
CA GLU A 136 -8.09 -7.45 10.29
C GLU A 136 -7.91 -7.33 11.82
N ASN A 137 -8.10 -6.12 12.35
CA ASN A 137 -8.02 -5.89 13.79
C ASN A 137 -9.24 -6.44 14.54
N GLN A 138 -9.04 -7.58 15.21
CA GLN A 138 -10.08 -8.24 16.01
C GLN A 138 -10.62 -7.36 17.13
N SER A 139 -9.81 -6.46 17.71
CA SER A 139 -10.27 -5.57 18.79
C SER A 139 -11.35 -4.59 18.32
N LEU A 140 -11.36 -4.23 17.03
CA LEU A 140 -12.37 -3.34 16.46
C LEU A 140 -13.70 -4.03 16.17
N THR A 141 -13.78 -5.37 16.26
CA THR A 141 -15.04 -6.10 16.02
C THR A 141 -16.14 -5.74 17.02
N CYS A 142 -15.77 -5.24 18.21
CA CYS A 142 -16.71 -4.77 19.22
C CYS A 142 -17.31 -3.38 18.91
N ILE A 143 -16.71 -2.61 17.99
CA ILE A 143 -17.24 -1.31 17.59
C ILE A 143 -18.50 -1.52 16.74
N LYS A 144 -19.57 -0.85 17.17
CA LYS A 144 -20.88 -0.91 16.48
C LYS A 144 -20.73 -0.50 15.02
N GLY A 145 -21.21 -1.37 14.14
CA GLY A 145 -21.25 -1.12 12.70
C GLY A 145 -19.99 -1.50 11.94
N MET A 146 -18.87 -1.90 12.57
CA MET A 146 -17.63 -2.23 11.84
C MET A 146 -17.82 -3.28 10.75
N LYS A 147 -18.70 -4.26 10.96
CA LYS A 147 -19.09 -5.22 9.93
C LYS A 147 -19.61 -4.55 8.65
N TYR A 148 -20.39 -3.48 8.78
CA TYR A 148 -20.89 -2.73 7.63
C TYR A 148 -19.77 -1.98 6.90
N LEU A 149 -18.75 -1.49 7.62
CA LEU A 149 -17.60 -0.85 6.99
C LEU A 149 -16.76 -1.86 6.20
N SER A 150 -16.57 -3.07 6.74
CA SER A 150 -15.93 -4.16 6.01
C SER A 150 -16.74 -4.61 4.78
N ASP A 151 -18.07 -4.71 4.90
CA ASP A 151 -18.96 -5.08 3.80
C ASP A 151 -19.02 -3.99 2.72
N PHE A 152 -18.93 -2.71 3.11
CA PHE A 152 -18.81 -1.58 2.19
C PHE A 152 -17.57 -1.74 1.30
N ILE A 153 -16.40 -2.07 1.87
CA ILE A 153 -15.19 -2.32 1.09
C ILE A 153 -15.38 -3.53 0.17
N LYS A 154 -15.90 -4.66 0.67
CA LYS A 154 -16.14 -5.86 -0.15
C LYS A 154 -16.99 -5.58 -1.38
N LYS A 155 -18.04 -4.76 -1.26
CA LYS A 155 -18.91 -4.38 -2.39
C LYS A 155 -18.33 -3.29 -3.27
N SER A 156 -17.39 -2.50 -2.78
CA SER A 156 -16.70 -1.44 -3.53
C SER A 156 -15.36 -1.89 -4.14
N ARG A 157 -14.97 -3.17 -3.96
CA ARG A 157 -13.72 -3.76 -4.48
C ARG A 157 -13.47 -3.50 -5.96
N GLY A 158 -14.51 -3.44 -6.80
CA GLY A 158 -14.37 -3.12 -8.23
C GLY A 158 -13.75 -1.75 -8.52
N PHE A 159 -13.77 -0.82 -7.55
CA PHE A 159 -13.16 0.52 -7.66
C PHE A 159 -11.89 0.67 -6.80
N ILE A 160 -11.62 -0.27 -5.88
CA ILE A 160 -10.51 -0.19 -4.90
C ILE A 160 -9.34 -1.11 -5.28
N ASN A 161 -9.60 -2.23 -5.96
CA ASN A 161 -8.61 -3.26 -6.23
C ASN A 161 -8.71 -3.66 -7.70
N ILE A 162 -8.26 -2.78 -8.58
CA ILE A 162 -8.59 -2.88 -10.00
C ILE A 162 -7.44 -3.55 -10.74
N LYS A 163 -7.50 -4.88 -10.86
CA LYS A 163 -6.63 -5.59 -11.81
C LYS A 163 -6.93 -5.06 -13.20
N ASN A 164 -5.87 -4.84 -13.98
CA ASN A 164 -5.85 -4.10 -15.25
C ASN A 164 -6.98 -4.36 -16.28
N TYR A 165 -7.64 -5.51 -16.23
CA TYR A 165 -8.71 -5.89 -17.15
C TYR A 165 -10.11 -5.42 -16.70
N GLU A 166 -10.35 -5.22 -15.40
CA GLU A 166 -11.68 -4.85 -14.87
C GLU A 166 -11.96 -3.34 -14.91
N VAL A 167 -10.92 -2.49 -15.02
CA VAL A 167 -11.06 -1.02 -14.95
C VAL A 167 -12.01 -0.48 -16.02
N LYS A 168 -11.90 -1.00 -17.25
CA LYS A 168 -12.71 -0.52 -18.38
C LYS A 168 -14.18 -0.91 -18.18
N GLU A 169 -14.45 -2.17 -17.87
CA GLU A 169 -15.81 -2.68 -17.70
C GLU A 169 -16.50 -2.10 -16.46
N VAL A 170 -15.78 -1.92 -15.34
CA VAL A 170 -16.36 -1.34 -14.12
C VAL A 170 -16.68 0.15 -14.29
N ILE A 171 -15.76 0.92 -14.89
CA ILE A 171 -16.03 2.34 -15.16
C ILE A 171 -17.13 2.48 -16.23
N GLN A 172 -17.19 1.58 -17.23
CA GLN A 172 -18.24 1.59 -18.25
C GLN A 172 -19.61 1.12 -17.74
N GLN A 173 -19.69 0.13 -16.84
CA GLN A 173 -20.95 -0.38 -16.30
C GLN A 173 -21.51 0.45 -15.13
N TYR A 174 -20.65 1.01 -14.29
CA TYR A 174 -21.06 1.64 -13.02
C TYR A 174 -20.59 3.09 -12.86
N GLY A 175 -19.79 3.63 -13.78
CA GLY A 175 -19.15 4.94 -13.63
C GLY A 175 -18.22 4.99 -12.40
N LEU A 176 -17.99 6.19 -11.88
CA LEU A 176 -17.26 6.43 -10.62
C LEU A 176 -18.14 6.25 -9.37
N SER A 177 -19.29 5.58 -9.53
CA SER A 177 -20.29 5.45 -8.46
C SER A 177 -20.05 4.21 -7.63
N VAL A 178 -20.04 4.39 -6.31
CA VAL A 178 -19.85 3.35 -5.31
C VAL A 178 -21.17 3.08 -4.61
N SER A 179 -21.46 1.82 -4.29
CA SER A 179 -22.61 1.46 -3.47
C SER A 179 -22.38 1.94 -2.04
N ILE A 180 -23.30 2.75 -1.51
CA ILE A 180 -23.15 3.39 -0.20
C ILE A 180 -24.08 2.81 0.86
N GLU A 181 -24.88 1.81 0.51
CA GLU A 181 -25.85 1.18 1.39
C GLU A 181 -25.23 0.80 2.75
N TYR A 182 -24.10 0.10 2.72
CA TYR A 182 -23.40 -0.37 3.92
C TYR A 182 -22.72 0.78 4.66
N PHE A 183 -22.21 1.77 3.95
CA PHE A 183 -21.64 2.96 4.58
C PHE A 183 -22.70 3.76 5.34
N LYS A 184 -23.91 3.92 4.79
CA LYS A 184 -25.04 4.54 5.52
C LYS A 184 -25.42 3.76 6.77
N ARG A 185 -25.43 2.42 6.69
CA ARG A 185 -25.71 1.55 7.84
C ARG A 185 -24.64 1.72 8.93
N TYR A 186 -23.36 1.83 8.55
CA TYR A 186 -22.29 2.16 9.47
C TYR A 186 -22.54 3.52 10.16
N LEU A 187 -22.76 4.59 9.39
CA LEU A 187 -22.97 5.94 9.93
C LEU A 187 -24.14 5.98 10.91
N SER A 188 -25.25 5.32 10.56
CA SER A 188 -26.43 5.22 11.41
C SER A 188 -26.13 4.45 12.71
N ALA A 189 -25.38 3.34 12.64
CA ALA A 189 -25.00 2.55 13.81
C ALA A 189 -23.98 3.27 14.72
N SER A 190 -23.15 4.14 14.13
CA SER A 190 -22.15 4.96 14.82
C SER A 190 -22.76 6.23 15.47
N GLY A 191 -24.05 6.52 15.22
CA GLY A 191 -24.72 7.72 15.73
C GLY A 191 -24.49 8.98 14.90
N ASN A 192 -23.83 8.86 13.75
CA ASN A 192 -23.67 9.93 12.77
C ASN A 192 -24.87 9.91 11.80
N ASN A 193 -25.95 10.61 12.16
CA ASN A 193 -27.15 10.71 11.32
C ASN A 193 -26.95 11.67 10.12
N ASN A 194 -26.18 11.26 9.11
CA ASN A 194 -26.04 12.03 7.88
C ASN A 194 -27.26 11.80 6.95
N LYS A 195 -28.20 12.75 6.95
CA LYS A 195 -29.33 12.83 6.00
C LYS A 195 -28.91 13.13 4.54
N GLN A 196 -27.61 13.25 4.27
CA GLN A 196 -27.11 13.68 2.95
C GLN A 196 -27.31 12.65 1.84
N TYR A 197 -27.34 11.36 2.17
CA TYR A 197 -27.36 10.33 1.15
C TYR A 197 -28.78 9.84 0.83
N LYS A 198 -29.43 10.46 -0.15
CA LYS A 198 -30.76 10.03 -0.64
C LYS A 198 -30.72 8.76 -1.51
N TYR A 199 -29.66 8.55 -2.29
CA TYR A 199 -29.56 7.46 -3.28
C TYR A 199 -28.71 6.28 -2.78
N GLU A 200 -28.84 5.10 -3.41
CA GLU A 200 -28.07 3.89 -3.04
C GLU A 200 -26.64 3.86 -3.61
N LYS A 201 -26.37 4.69 -4.62
CA LYS A 201 -25.05 4.90 -5.21
C LYS A 201 -24.64 6.36 -5.09
N ALA A 202 -23.37 6.62 -4.82
CA ALA A 202 -22.80 7.96 -4.84
C ALA A 202 -21.39 7.92 -5.44
N GLU A 203 -20.97 9.04 -6.03
CA GLU A 203 -19.61 9.16 -6.56
C GLU A 203 -18.58 9.09 -5.42
N PHE A 204 -17.49 8.35 -5.62
CA PHE A 204 -16.52 8.07 -4.55
C PHE A 204 -16.02 9.35 -3.85
N TYR A 205 -15.80 10.42 -4.62
CA TYR A 205 -15.25 11.66 -4.09
C TYR A 205 -16.17 12.38 -3.12
N LYS A 206 -17.50 12.18 -3.23
CA LYS A 206 -18.48 12.72 -2.28
C LYS A 206 -18.40 12.03 -0.92
N LEU A 207 -17.86 10.80 -0.88
CA LEU A 207 -17.74 10.00 0.34
C LEU A 207 -16.44 10.27 1.10
N ILE A 208 -15.44 10.87 0.44
CA ILE A 208 -14.12 11.12 1.04
C ILE A 208 -14.21 11.87 2.36
N PRO A 209 -14.97 12.99 2.51
CA PRO A 209 -15.02 13.73 3.77
C PRO A 209 -15.56 12.89 4.94
N ASP A 210 -16.64 12.14 4.70
CA ASP A 210 -17.25 11.31 5.72
C ASP A 210 -16.38 10.09 6.05
N LEU A 211 -15.77 9.47 5.03
CA LEU A 211 -14.88 8.33 5.22
C LEU A 211 -13.59 8.75 5.96
N GLU A 212 -13.03 9.92 5.64
CA GLU A 212 -11.87 10.50 6.34
C GLU A 212 -12.18 10.71 7.82
N LYS A 213 -13.36 11.28 8.14
CA LYS A 213 -13.81 11.42 9.52
C LYS A 213 -13.91 10.07 10.24
N VAL A 214 -14.56 9.08 9.61
CA VAL A 214 -14.72 7.74 10.18
C VAL A 214 -13.37 7.08 10.46
N VAL A 215 -12.44 7.13 9.50
CA VAL A 215 -11.09 6.56 9.65
C VAL A 215 -10.35 7.25 10.80
N ILE A 216 -10.41 8.58 10.88
CA ILE A 216 -9.76 9.34 11.96
C ILE A 216 -10.36 8.99 13.33
N ASP A 217 -11.69 8.88 13.43
CA ASP A 217 -12.38 8.57 14.69
C ASP A 217 -11.99 7.16 15.19
N ILE A 218 -11.91 6.17 14.29
CA ILE A 218 -11.45 4.82 14.61
C ILE A 218 -9.99 4.85 15.10
N LEU A 219 -9.10 5.49 14.35
CA LEU A 219 -7.68 5.60 14.72
C LEU A 219 -7.44 6.32 16.05
N LYS A 220 -8.29 7.30 16.40
CA LYS A 220 -8.23 8.00 17.68
C LYS A 220 -8.74 7.16 18.84
N ALA A 221 -9.75 6.34 18.60
CA ALA A 221 -10.29 5.43 19.60
C ALA A 221 -9.32 4.27 19.88
N ASP A 222 -8.64 3.79 18.84
CA ASP A 222 -7.78 2.63 18.89
C ASP A 222 -6.29 2.97 19.13
N LYS A 223 -5.99 3.47 20.33
CA LYS A 223 -4.66 4.01 20.69
C LYS A 223 -3.59 2.96 20.95
N ASP A 224 -3.99 1.72 21.16
CA ASP A 224 -3.09 0.62 21.53
C ASP A 224 -2.53 -0.11 20.31
N ASN A 225 -3.15 0.09 19.15
CA ASN A 225 -2.74 -0.50 17.88
C ASN A 225 -2.01 0.50 16.99
N GLN A 226 -1.14 -0.03 16.12
CA GLN A 226 -0.39 0.72 15.14
C GLN A 226 -0.79 0.31 13.73
N TYR A 227 -1.01 1.30 12.86
CA TYR A 227 -1.41 1.09 11.47
C TYR A 227 -0.41 1.69 10.50
N ILE A 228 0.16 0.87 9.61
CA ILE A 228 1.17 1.31 8.65
C ILE A 228 0.75 0.97 7.22
N LEU A 229 0.76 1.95 6.33
CA LEU A 229 0.63 1.72 4.89
C LEU A 229 1.95 1.99 4.21
N MET A 230 2.35 1.11 3.30
CA MET A 230 3.62 1.20 2.60
C MET A 230 3.40 1.30 1.10
N PHE A 231 3.74 2.44 0.51
CA PHE A 231 3.75 2.59 -0.93
C PHE A 231 5.10 2.13 -1.49
N ASP A 232 5.08 1.13 -2.36
CA ASP A 232 6.26 0.61 -3.07
C ASP A 232 6.03 0.58 -4.59
N ASP A 233 7.11 0.46 -5.36
CA ASP A 233 7.09 0.34 -6.82
C ASP A 233 6.41 1.49 -7.58
N LEU A 234 6.34 2.67 -6.94
CA LEU A 234 5.72 3.86 -7.53
C LEU A 234 6.54 4.48 -8.67
N ASP A 235 7.83 4.12 -8.76
CA ASP A 235 8.71 4.52 -9.83
C ASP A 235 8.51 3.72 -11.13
N ILE A 236 7.83 2.57 -11.07
CA ILE A 236 7.56 1.75 -12.26
C ILE A 236 6.70 2.57 -13.23
N GLY A 237 7.17 2.74 -14.47
CA GLY A 237 6.45 3.53 -15.49
C GLY A 237 6.39 5.05 -15.21
N LEU A 238 7.11 5.55 -14.21
CA LEU A 238 7.21 6.99 -13.96
C LEU A 238 8.17 7.62 -14.96
N ASN A 239 7.65 8.51 -15.81
CA ASN A 239 8.45 9.25 -16.76
C ASN A 239 8.71 10.67 -16.24
N LEU A 240 9.95 10.95 -15.83
CA LEU A 240 10.35 12.25 -15.29
C LEU A 240 10.28 13.40 -16.32
N ASN A 241 10.16 13.07 -17.62
CA ASN A 241 9.96 14.06 -18.67
C ASN A 241 8.48 14.32 -18.98
N ASN A 242 7.55 13.56 -18.37
CA ASN A 242 6.13 13.70 -18.56
C ASN A 242 5.49 14.45 -17.38
N GLN A 243 4.92 15.62 -17.65
CA GLN A 243 4.25 16.44 -16.63
C GLN A 243 3.14 15.67 -15.89
N GLU A 244 2.38 14.80 -16.58
CA GLU A 244 1.31 14.04 -15.92
C GLU A 244 1.84 13.06 -14.87
N SER A 245 2.99 12.44 -15.11
CA SER A 245 3.63 11.55 -14.16
C SER A 245 4.22 12.33 -12.98
N ILE A 246 4.78 13.52 -13.23
CA ILE A 246 5.23 14.44 -12.17
C ILE A 246 4.06 14.88 -11.30
N ASP A 247 2.95 15.28 -11.90
CA ASP A 247 1.73 15.70 -11.18
C ASP A 247 1.18 14.56 -10.32
N THR A 248 1.20 13.34 -10.86
CA THR A 248 0.76 12.12 -10.16
C THR A 248 1.60 11.87 -8.91
N LEU A 249 2.93 11.87 -9.04
CA LEU A 249 3.83 11.76 -7.89
C LEU A 249 3.65 12.92 -6.91
N THR A 250 3.47 14.14 -7.41
CA THR A 250 3.29 15.33 -6.57
C THR A 250 2.06 15.21 -5.69
N GLU A 251 0.93 14.82 -6.27
CA GLU A 251 -0.33 14.63 -5.54
C GLU A 251 -0.27 13.49 -4.53
N LEU A 252 0.46 12.41 -4.85
CA LEU A 252 0.76 11.36 -3.87
C LEU A 252 1.50 11.93 -2.65
N ILE A 253 2.64 12.59 -2.86
CA ILE A 253 3.45 13.06 -1.73
C ILE A 253 2.70 14.12 -0.92
N ARG A 254 1.92 14.99 -1.56
CA ARG A 254 1.03 15.95 -0.87
C ARG A 254 0.01 15.24 0.01
N THR A 255 -0.65 14.21 -0.54
CA THR A 255 -1.66 13.41 0.20
C THR A 255 -1.03 12.71 1.40
N ILE A 256 0.15 12.10 1.22
CA ILE A 256 0.85 11.39 2.29
C ILE A 256 1.34 12.35 3.37
N LYS A 257 1.88 13.51 2.98
CA LYS A 257 2.28 14.56 3.92
C LYS A 257 1.09 15.03 4.75
N TYR A 258 -0.07 15.25 4.12
CA TYR A 258 -1.30 15.63 4.83
C TYR A 258 -1.67 14.61 5.90
N TYR A 259 -1.72 13.32 5.55
CA TYR A 259 -2.07 12.28 6.52
C TYR A 259 -1.03 12.12 7.63
N ASN A 260 0.25 12.00 7.30
CA ASN A 260 1.29 11.83 8.33
C ASN A 260 1.39 13.03 9.27
N ASN A 261 1.40 14.25 8.72
CA ASN A 261 1.68 15.44 9.51
C ASN A 261 0.41 16.04 10.10
N ASP A 262 -0.59 16.30 9.26
CA ASP A 262 -1.76 17.09 9.67
C ASP A 262 -2.82 16.22 10.35
N ILE A 263 -2.89 14.93 10.01
CA ILE A 263 -3.82 13.98 10.63
C ILE A 263 -3.14 13.21 11.76
N PHE A 264 -2.08 12.44 11.49
CA PHE A 264 -1.56 11.51 12.50
C PHE A 264 -0.76 12.22 13.59
N ALA A 265 0.27 12.97 13.20
CA ALA A 265 1.15 13.63 14.17
C ALA A 265 0.40 14.67 15.03
N ARG A 266 -0.41 15.55 14.42
CA ARG A 266 -1.16 16.58 15.17
C ARG A 266 -2.20 16.01 16.14
N ASN A 267 -2.72 14.81 15.88
CA ASN A 267 -3.72 14.18 16.73
C ASN A 267 -3.15 13.08 17.65
N GLY A 268 -1.83 12.87 17.65
CA GLY A 268 -1.18 11.82 18.45
C GLY A 268 -1.60 10.40 18.07
N ILE A 269 -1.98 10.19 16.80
CA ILE A 269 -2.40 8.89 16.29
C ILE A 269 -1.16 8.06 15.93
N LYS A 270 -1.12 6.81 16.38
CA LYS A 270 -0.06 5.83 16.06
C LYS A 270 -0.29 5.23 14.68
N SER A 271 -0.20 6.04 13.64
CA SER A 271 -0.32 5.55 12.26
C SER A 271 0.69 6.23 11.36
N LYS A 272 1.10 5.52 10.31
CA LYS A 272 2.12 6.00 9.40
C LYS A 272 1.90 5.53 7.98
N ILE A 273 2.16 6.41 7.02
CA ILE A 273 2.25 6.05 5.62
C ILE A 273 3.69 6.23 5.17
N ILE A 274 4.35 5.18 4.71
CA ILE A 274 5.75 5.17 4.27
C ILE A 274 5.78 5.09 2.74
N VAL A 275 6.71 5.81 2.12
CA VAL A 275 6.91 5.80 0.67
C VAL A 275 8.31 5.37 0.34
N PHE A 276 8.43 4.31 -0.45
CA PHE A 276 9.68 3.88 -1.03
C PHE A 276 9.82 4.47 -2.44
N LEU A 277 10.90 5.20 -2.69
CA LEU A 277 11.16 5.80 -4.01
C LEU A 277 12.62 5.61 -4.41
N ARG A 278 12.87 5.72 -5.72
CA ARG A 278 14.24 5.77 -6.24
C ARG A 278 14.91 7.12 -5.98
N THR A 279 16.23 7.10 -5.83
CA THR A 279 17.04 8.31 -5.58
C THR A 279 17.11 9.28 -6.75
N ASP A 280 16.90 8.83 -7.98
CA ASP A 280 16.85 9.69 -9.17
C ASP A 280 15.61 10.62 -9.17
N ILE A 281 14.54 10.20 -8.50
CA ILE A 281 13.32 11.01 -8.28
C ILE A 281 13.58 12.18 -7.32
N LYS A 282 14.68 12.15 -6.54
CA LYS A 282 15.01 13.16 -5.53
C LYS A 282 15.01 14.59 -6.06
N ASN A 283 15.47 14.80 -7.31
CA ASN A 283 15.53 16.13 -7.90
C ASN A 283 14.14 16.75 -8.07
N ILE A 284 13.12 15.95 -8.39
CA ILE A 284 11.73 16.43 -8.46
C ILE A 284 11.23 16.83 -7.07
N LEU A 285 11.53 16.02 -6.06
CA LEU A 285 11.11 16.28 -4.69
C LEU A 285 11.70 17.58 -4.12
N PHE A 286 12.92 17.94 -4.53
CA PHE A 286 13.53 19.24 -4.22
C PHE A 286 12.79 20.40 -4.90
N ILE A 287 12.44 20.25 -6.18
CA ILE A 287 11.69 21.27 -6.94
C ILE A 287 10.31 21.53 -6.30
N LEU A 288 9.69 20.50 -5.74
CA LEU A 288 8.39 20.59 -5.08
C LEU A 288 8.43 21.25 -3.68
N GLN A 289 9.59 21.77 -3.23
CA GLN A 289 9.80 22.36 -1.88
C GLN A 289 9.29 21.47 -0.73
N ILE A 290 9.28 20.15 -0.94
CA ILE A 290 8.96 19.20 0.11
C ILE A 290 10.22 19.13 0.98
N CYS A 291 10.19 19.91 2.07
CA CYS A 291 11.31 20.20 2.98
C CYS A 291 12.34 19.05 3.10
N GLN A 292 13.62 19.41 3.01
CA GLN A 292 14.78 18.49 3.06
C GLN A 292 14.81 17.58 4.31
N ARG A 293 14.06 17.93 5.36
CA ARG A 293 14.03 17.26 6.66
C ARG A 293 13.30 15.90 6.67
N PHE A 294 12.58 15.54 5.60
CA PHE A 294 11.75 14.33 5.55
C PHE A 294 12.39 13.11 4.85
N PHE A 295 13.57 13.26 4.26
CA PHE A 295 14.20 12.19 3.47
C PHE A 295 15.17 11.34 4.29
N LEU A 296 15.09 10.04 4.10
CA LEU A 296 16.17 9.09 4.39
C LEU A 296 16.79 8.64 3.08
N VAL A 297 18.10 8.84 2.91
CA VAL A 297 18.82 8.47 1.69
C VAL A 297 19.69 7.26 2.00
N MET A 298 19.35 6.13 1.39
CA MET A 298 20.18 4.92 1.41
C MET A 298 21.39 5.16 0.49
N LYS A 299 22.59 5.35 1.05
CA LYS A 299 23.84 5.32 0.30
C LYS A 299 24.40 3.89 0.30
N GLN A 300 24.82 3.42 -0.85
CA GLN A 300 25.80 2.33 -0.95
C GLN A 300 27.15 3.01 -1.09
N ASP A 301 28.08 2.69 -0.20
CA ASP A 301 29.50 3.00 -0.36
C ASP A 301 30.11 2.09 -1.43
#